data_AF-A0A2S9YX40-F1
#
_entry.id   AF-A0A2S9YX40-F1
#
_cell.length_a   1.000
_cell.length_b   1.000
_cell.length_c   1.000
_cell.angle_alpha   90.00
_cell.angle_beta   90.00
_cell.angle_gamma   90.00
#
_symmetry.space_group_name_H-M   'P 1'
#
loop_
_entity.id
_entity.type
_entity.pdbx_description
1 polymer ?
#
loop_
_entity_poly.entity_id
_entity_poly.type
_entity_poly.pdbx_seq_one_letter_code
_entity_poly.pdbx_strand_id
1 'polypeptide(L)'
;MSSASASSNLAFLGVVVVGALLGCAEDPTEPGRNSIVEASASEEATTGHLGRVHLVLQPRPDEIEPEPQLQLHARFVEYHGVSEDFVRARTNLPLPVWDQLVVGQCIASEALLPVAHTPRANGERELTLVDAGDLRILLGNRELVAPLALVPDILPWLSGVEYAHVDDRIPRLAVEPDGTSPIVVSVDGSPDGHLESFSASVAIPMPLALETAKVADDRLTIDWRPPGRNPQTIVLRLQAFTPGEDGVREPTGEEVTCLVSDTGRADLALGPLAAAGLGAEAALLRVSASRFDTVQISAGNFGNVDVFVELRAQKTLPLL
;
A
#
# COMPACT_ATOMS: atom_id res chain seq x y z
N MET A 1 61.59 -14.87 -18.14
CA MET A 1 62.23 -13.59 -18.52
C MET A 1 61.26 -12.51 -18.09
N SER A 2 61.42 -12.00 -16.86
CA SER A 2 61.88 -10.63 -16.52
C SER A 2 60.87 -9.57 -16.98
N SER A 3 60.30 -8.65 -16.19
CA SER A 3 60.64 -7.98 -14.92
C SER A 3 59.35 -7.24 -14.47
N ALA A 4 58.85 -7.24 -13.23
CA ALA A 4 59.31 -6.60 -11.97
C ALA A 4 59.15 -5.05 -11.86
N SER A 5 58.73 -4.61 -10.65
CA SER A 5 58.86 -3.27 -10.00
C SER A 5 57.69 -2.26 -10.19
N ALA A 6 57.22 -1.46 -9.23
CA ALA A 6 57.47 -1.20 -7.79
C ALA A 6 56.35 -0.23 -7.28
N SER A 7 55.62 -0.51 -6.18
CA SER A 7 55.72 0.08 -4.83
C SER A 7 55.76 1.62 -4.68
N SER A 8 54.87 2.19 -3.84
CA SER A 8 55.25 3.15 -2.78
C SER A 8 54.14 3.41 -1.75
N ASN A 9 54.53 3.30 -0.47
CA ASN A 9 53.80 3.63 0.75
C ASN A 9 53.88 5.12 1.07
N LEU A 10 52.92 5.66 1.82
CA LEU A 10 53.17 6.64 2.88
C LEU A 10 51.99 6.69 3.86
N ALA A 11 52.25 6.21 5.09
CA ALA A 11 51.52 6.55 6.30
C ALA A 11 51.90 7.98 6.76
N PHE A 12 51.14 8.60 7.66
CA PHE A 12 51.64 9.29 8.87
C PHE A 12 50.47 9.94 9.66
N LEU A 13 50.46 9.69 10.98
CA LEU A 13 49.97 10.46 12.16
C LEU A 13 48.74 11.39 12.04
N GLY A 14 47.77 11.41 12.95
CA GLY A 14 47.80 11.17 14.40
C GLY A 14 47.95 12.50 15.17
N VAL A 15 46.85 13.09 15.64
CA VAL A 15 46.84 14.11 16.72
C VAL A 15 45.63 13.91 17.62
N VAL A 16 45.90 13.61 18.89
CA VAL A 16 45.02 13.73 20.05
C VAL A 16 45.41 15.02 20.76
N VAL A 17 44.46 15.86 21.14
CA VAL A 17 44.65 16.88 22.18
C VAL A 17 43.47 16.83 23.15
N VAL A 18 43.79 16.50 24.40
CA VAL A 18 43.00 16.70 25.61
C VAL A 18 43.33 18.06 26.18
N GLY A 19 42.34 18.78 26.70
CA GLY A 19 42.55 20.00 27.48
C GLY A 19 41.27 20.46 28.17
N ALA A 20 41.10 20.05 29.43
CA ALA A 20 40.15 20.65 30.37
C ALA A 20 40.73 21.96 30.93
N LEU A 21 39.87 22.89 31.39
CA LEU A 21 39.94 23.54 32.70
C LEU A 21 38.82 24.61 32.85
N LEU A 22 38.01 24.41 33.90
CA LEU A 22 37.50 25.36 34.90
C LEU A 22 37.09 26.80 34.49
N GLY A 23 35.82 27.10 34.73
CA GLY A 23 35.30 28.46 34.89
C GLY A 23 33.92 28.47 35.53
N CYS A 24 33.86 28.38 36.86
CA CYS A 24 32.67 28.72 37.64
C CYS A 24 32.58 30.25 37.74
N ALA A 25 31.48 30.83 37.27
CA ALA A 25 31.05 32.17 37.64
C ALA A 25 29.52 32.14 37.79
N GLU A 26 29.06 32.02 39.03
CA GLU A 26 27.70 32.40 39.43
C GLU A 26 27.63 33.93 39.50
N ASP A 27 26.67 34.52 38.79
CA ASP A 27 26.17 35.86 39.09
C ASP A 27 24.63 35.78 39.17
N PRO A 28 24.00 36.14 40.30
CA PRO A 28 22.56 35.99 40.50
C PRO A 28 21.85 37.33 40.36
N THR A 29 21.11 37.58 39.27
CA THR A 29 19.94 38.48 39.27
C THR A 29 19.19 38.45 37.94
N GLU A 30 17.90 38.11 38.02
CA GLU A 30 16.75 38.49 37.17
C GLU A 30 15.86 37.29 36.82
N PRO A 31 14.67 37.13 37.44
CA PRO A 31 13.61 36.31 36.87
C PRO A 31 12.90 37.14 35.79
N GLY A 32 13.60 37.36 34.68
CA GLY A 32 13.03 37.86 33.44
C GLY A 32 12.26 36.75 32.75
N ARG A 33 10.95 36.91 32.65
CA ARG A 33 10.00 36.07 31.89
C ARG A 33 10.60 35.67 30.53
N ASN A 34 11.12 34.45 30.43
CA ASN A 34 11.23 33.78 29.15
C ASN A 34 9.84 33.31 28.76
N SER A 35 9.18 34.19 28.00
CA SER A 35 8.10 33.84 27.10
C SER A 35 8.45 32.53 26.40
N ILE A 36 7.83 31.44 26.85
CA ILE A 36 7.64 30.26 26.03
C ILE A 36 6.83 30.80 24.85
N VAL A 37 7.52 31.13 23.76
CA VAL A 37 6.87 31.17 22.46
C VAL A 37 6.52 29.71 22.20
N GLU A 38 5.38 29.28 22.73
CA GLU A 38 4.59 28.27 22.06
C GLU A 38 4.42 28.83 20.66
N ALA A 39 5.23 28.31 19.74
CA ALA A 39 4.86 28.30 18.35
C ALA A 39 3.58 27.48 18.28
N SER A 40 2.49 28.14 18.63
CA SER A 40 1.16 27.87 18.12
C SER A 40 1.29 28.11 16.62
N ALA A 41 1.85 27.11 15.94
CA ALA A 41 1.36 26.78 14.62
C ALA A 41 -0.13 26.54 14.85
N SER A 42 -0.93 27.59 14.66
CA SER A 42 -2.28 27.42 14.21
C SER A 42 -2.15 26.62 12.93
N GLU A 43 -2.18 25.29 13.04
CA GLU A 43 -2.71 24.46 11.97
C GLU A 43 -4.09 25.06 11.72
N GLU A 44 -4.16 25.96 10.73
CA GLU A 44 -5.43 26.37 10.14
C GLU A 44 -6.19 25.08 9.90
N ALA A 45 -7.45 25.03 10.33
CA ALA A 45 -8.26 23.83 10.18
C ALA A 45 -8.27 23.44 8.70
N THR A 46 -7.50 22.41 8.36
CA THR A 46 -7.31 21.98 6.98
C THR A 46 -8.56 21.22 6.59
N THR A 47 -9.44 21.86 5.82
CA THR A 47 -10.43 21.12 5.05
C THR A 47 -9.69 20.39 3.92
N GLY A 48 -9.88 19.09 3.82
CA GLY A 48 -9.28 18.28 2.77
C GLY A 48 -10.23 17.23 2.22
N HIS A 49 -9.87 16.69 1.07
CA HIS A 49 -10.69 15.74 0.32
C HIS A 49 -9.81 14.58 -0.15
N LEU A 50 -10.26 13.35 0.05
CA LEU A 50 -9.62 12.13 -0.46
C LEU A 50 -10.64 11.29 -1.20
N GLY A 51 -10.26 10.77 -2.37
CA GLY A 51 -11.11 9.86 -3.14
C GLY A 51 -10.32 8.66 -3.61
N ARG A 52 -10.93 7.48 -3.54
CA ARG A 52 -10.37 6.28 -4.14
C ARG A 52 -11.44 5.35 -4.65
N VAL A 53 -11.20 4.80 -5.84
CA VAL A 53 -11.87 3.61 -6.37
C VAL A 53 -10.80 2.55 -6.60
N HIS A 54 -10.90 1.41 -5.93
CA HIS A 54 -9.97 0.29 -6.07
C HIS A 54 -10.71 -0.96 -6.53
N LEU A 55 -10.36 -1.42 -7.73
CA LEU A 55 -10.90 -2.63 -8.33
C LEU A 55 -9.82 -3.70 -8.39
N VAL A 56 -10.06 -4.84 -7.75
CA VAL A 56 -9.19 -6.02 -7.77
C VAL A 56 -9.83 -7.10 -8.63
N LEU A 57 -9.03 -7.60 -9.57
CA LEU A 57 -9.37 -8.71 -10.46
C LEU A 57 -8.44 -9.89 -10.18
N GLN A 58 -9.01 -11.06 -9.96
CA GLN A 58 -8.28 -12.32 -9.78
C GLN A 58 -8.89 -13.40 -10.69
N PRO A 59 -8.47 -13.45 -11.98
CA PRO A 59 -9.08 -14.33 -12.98
C PRO A 59 -8.93 -15.82 -12.71
N ARG A 60 -7.92 -16.19 -11.92
CA ARG A 60 -7.66 -17.56 -11.51
C ARG A 60 -7.45 -17.55 -10.00
N PRO A 61 -8.49 -17.86 -9.21
CA PRO A 61 -8.32 -18.00 -7.77
C PRO A 61 -7.39 -19.18 -7.46
N ASP A 62 -6.72 -19.11 -6.32
CA ASP A 62 -5.89 -20.22 -5.84
C ASP A 62 -6.80 -21.43 -5.53
N GLU A 63 -6.35 -22.62 -5.92
CA GLU A 63 -7.14 -23.85 -5.70
C GLU A 63 -7.17 -24.27 -4.23
N ILE A 64 -6.16 -23.83 -3.49
CA ILE A 64 -5.91 -24.18 -2.10
C ILE A 64 -6.65 -23.22 -1.15
N GLU A 65 -6.52 -21.91 -1.38
CA GLU A 65 -7.15 -20.84 -0.62
C GLU A 65 -7.81 -19.84 -1.57
N PRO A 66 -9.04 -20.14 -2.06
CA PRO A 66 -9.70 -19.29 -3.02
C PRO A 66 -10.09 -17.96 -2.39
N GLU A 67 -9.64 -16.87 -3.00
CA GLU A 67 -10.12 -15.51 -2.74
C GLU A 67 -11.18 -15.12 -3.79
N PRO A 68 -12.03 -14.11 -3.49
CA PRO A 68 -12.99 -13.60 -4.46
C PRO A 68 -12.30 -13.12 -5.74
N GLN A 69 -12.91 -13.42 -6.89
CA GLN A 69 -12.32 -13.09 -8.18
C GLN A 69 -12.49 -11.61 -8.56
N LEU A 70 -13.47 -10.92 -7.98
CA LEU A 70 -13.75 -9.52 -8.21
C LEU A 70 -14.00 -8.83 -6.88
N GLN A 71 -13.27 -7.76 -6.60
CA GLN A 71 -13.48 -6.93 -5.41
C GLN A 71 -13.45 -5.46 -5.84
N LEU A 72 -14.43 -4.69 -5.41
CA LEU A 72 -14.50 -3.25 -5.63
C LEU A 72 -14.67 -2.58 -4.27
N HIS A 73 -13.82 -1.61 -4.00
CA HIS A 73 -13.92 -0.75 -2.84
C HIS A 73 -13.77 0.69 -3.27
N ALA A 74 -14.72 1.55 -2.92
CA ALA A 74 -14.57 2.98 -3.13
C ALA A 74 -15.05 3.80 -1.94
N ARG A 75 -14.33 4.88 -1.67
CA ARG A 75 -14.62 5.85 -0.61
C ARG A 75 -14.23 7.25 -1.09
N PHE A 76 -15.08 8.20 -0.77
CA PHE A 76 -14.87 9.63 -0.98
C PHE A 76 -15.02 10.28 0.38
N VAL A 77 -14.06 11.10 0.79
CA VAL A 77 -13.94 11.58 2.15
C VAL A 77 -13.71 13.07 2.13
N GLU A 78 -14.56 13.80 2.81
CA GLU A 78 -14.33 15.19 3.21
C GLU A 78 -13.96 15.21 4.70
N TYR A 79 -12.97 16.00 5.07
CA TYR A 79 -12.53 16.10 6.45
C TYR A 79 -12.16 17.51 6.83
N HIS A 80 -12.36 17.84 8.10
CA HIS A 80 -12.06 19.14 8.70
C HIS A 80 -11.44 18.97 10.09
N GLY A 81 -10.40 19.73 10.39
CA GLY A 81 -9.78 19.77 11.72
C GLY A 81 -9.06 18.48 12.13
N VAL A 82 -8.72 17.62 11.17
CA VAL A 82 -7.97 16.37 11.36
C VAL A 82 -6.88 16.24 10.28
N SER A 83 -5.78 15.55 10.60
CA SER A 83 -4.69 15.34 9.65
C SER A 83 -5.04 14.27 8.60
N GLU A 84 -4.47 14.40 7.40
CA GLU A 84 -4.69 13.44 6.31
C GLU A 84 -4.32 12.00 6.71
N ASP A 85 -3.19 11.80 7.39
CA ASP A 85 -2.76 10.47 7.85
C ASP A 85 -3.79 9.82 8.78
N PHE A 86 -4.37 10.62 9.68
CA PHE A 86 -5.43 10.15 10.56
C PHE A 86 -6.67 9.74 9.76
N VAL A 87 -7.05 10.56 8.77
CA VAL A 87 -8.18 10.29 7.89
C VAL A 87 -7.96 9.01 7.10
N ARG A 88 -6.78 8.84 6.49
CA ARG A 88 -6.42 7.63 5.73
C ARG A 88 -6.46 6.38 6.59
N ALA A 89 -5.93 6.45 7.81
CA ALA A 89 -5.99 5.35 8.78
C ALA A 89 -7.43 4.99 9.12
N ARG A 90 -8.27 5.99 9.36
CA ARG A 90 -9.64 5.77 9.83
C ARG A 90 -10.60 5.34 8.73
N THR A 91 -10.36 5.81 7.52
CA THR A 91 -11.17 5.53 6.33
C THR A 91 -10.54 4.46 5.43
N ASN A 92 -9.53 3.72 5.90
CA ASN A 92 -8.84 2.66 5.15
C ASN A 92 -8.47 3.10 3.71
N LEU A 93 -7.87 4.28 3.59
CA LEU A 93 -7.38 4.86 2.33
C LEU A 93 -5.84 4.93 2.34
N PRO A 94 -5.13 3.78 2.43
CA PRO A 94 -3.66 3.75 2.55
C PRO A 94 -2.98 4.37 1.34
N LEU A 95 -1.74 4.84 1.46
CA LEU A 95 -0.98 5.20 0.27
C LEU A 95 -0.72 3.96 -0.61
N PRO A 96 -0.61 4.09 -1.94
CA PRO A 96 -0.22 2.97 -2.79
C PRO A 96 1.13 2.39 -2.36
N VAL A 97 1.29 1.06 -2.43
CA VAL A 97 2.49 0.38 -1.94
C VAL A 97 3.76 0.86 -2.65
N TRP A 98 3.68 1.19 -3.94
CA TRP A 98 4.81 1.70 -4.71
C TRP A 98 5.24 3.12 -4.36
N ASP A 99 4.39 3.88 -3.65
CA ASP A 99 4.76 5.20 -3.11
C ASP A 99 5.40 5.07 -1.71
N GLN A 100 5.19 3.92 -1.04
CA GLN A 100 5.71 3.65 0.30
C GLN A 100 7.01 2.85 0.30
N LEU A 101 7.26 2.05 -0.73
CA LEU A 101 8.40 1.13 -0.80
C LEU A 101 9.32 1.45 -1.97
N VAL A 102 10.61 1.13 -1.80
CA VAL A 102 11.57 1.07 -2.90
C VAL A 102 11.68 -0.35 -3.45
N VAL A 103 12.02 -0.48 -4.73
CA VAL A 103 12.24 -1.79 -5.37
C VAL A 103 13.31 -2.58 -4.63
N GLY A 104 12.99 -3.82 -4.27
CA GLY A 104 13.81 -4.73 -3.48
C GLY A 104 13.52 -4.67 -1.97
N GLN A 105 12.68 -3.75 -1.51
CA GLN A 105 12.27 -3.66 -0.12
C GLN A 105 11.11 -4.61 0.18
N CYS A 106 11.18 -5.24 1.35
CA CYS A 106 10.11 -6.04 1.95
C CYS A 106 9.89 -5.57 3.38
N ILE A 107 8.63 -5.40 3.77
CA ILE A 107 8.22 -5.07 5.15
C ILE A 107 6.97 -5.85 5.54
N ALA A 108 6.65 -5.91 6.83
CA ALA A 108 5.38 -6.44 7.31
C ALA A 108 4.22 -5.69 6.64
N SER A 109 3.22 -6.41 6.13
CA SER A 109 2.04 -5.81 5.48
C SER A 109 1.30 -4.86 6.41
N GLU A 110 1.27 -5.14 7.72
CA GLU A 110 0.66 -4.26 8.71
C GLU A 110 1.36 -2.91 8.86
N ALA A 111 2.66 -2.83 8.57
CA ALA A 111 3.42 -1.58 8.61
C ALA A 111 3.12 -0.63 7.43
N LEU A 112 2.44 -1.12 6.38
CA LEU A 112 1.90 -0.30 5.29
C LEU A 112 0.55 0.34 5.63
N LEU A 113 -0.05 -0.04 6.76
CA LEU A 113 -1.29 0.55 7.22
C LEU A 113 -1.00 1.93 7.82
N PRO A 114 -1.80 2.97 7.50
CA PRO A 114 -1.56 4.29 8.05
C PRO A 114 -1.76 4.27 9.57
N VAL A 115 -0.82 4.87 10.30
CA VAL A 115 -0.88 4.95 11.76
C VAL A 115 -1.71 6.17 12.16
N ALA A 116 -2.85 5.93 12.81
CA ALA A 116 -3.69 6.99 13.34
C ALA A 116 -3.08 7.58 14.63
N HIS A 117 -2.44 8.74 14.53
CA HIS A 117 -2.17 9.53 15.73
C HIS A 117 -3.45 10.25 16.17
N THR A 118 -3.86 10.09 17.43
CA THR A 118 -5.07 10.71 17.95
C THR A 118 -4.98 12.23 17.78
N PRO A 119 -5.94 12.88 17.09
CA PRO A 119 -5.90 14.32 16.88
C PRO A 119 -5.94 15.06 18.24
N ARG A 120 -5.18 16.14 18.38
CA ARG A 120 -5.14 16.97 19.60
C ARG A 120 -6.50 17.63 19.85
N ALA A 121 -6.96 17.66 21.10
CA ALA A 121 -8.34 17.96 21.55
C ALA A 121 -8.91 19.37 21.26
N ASN A 122 -8.37 20.10 20.29
CA ASN A 122 -8.72 21.50 20.05
C ASN A 122 -9.46 21.62 18.72
N GLY A 123 -10.75 21.99 18.75
CA GLY A 123 -11.54 22.35 17.57
C GLY A 123 -12.72 21.43 17.24
N GLU A 124 -13.61 21.92 16.38
CA GLU A 124 -14.64 21.13 15.72
C GLU A 124 -13.97 20.19 14.72
N ARG A 125 -14.37 18.92 14.73
CA ARG A 125 -13.81 17.87 13.87
C ARG A 125 -14.95 17.26 13.09
N GLU A 126 -14.69 17.04 11.83
CA GLU A 126 -15.65 16.40 10.95
C GLU A 126 -14.91 15.48 10.00
N LEU A 127 -15.47 14.29 9.82
CA LEU A 127 -15.01 13.30 8.89
C LEU A 127 -16.24 12.67 8.24
N THR A 128 -16.49 13.02 6.99
CA THR A 128 -17.70 12.64 6.28
C THR A 128 -17.33 11.82 5.07
N LEU A 129 -17.85 10.58 5.00
CA LEU A 129 -17.79 9.79 3.78
C LEU A 129 -18.93 10.20 2.85
N VAL A 130 -18.55 10.83 1.74
CA VAL A 130 -19.46 11.46 0.79
C VAL A 130 -20.19 10.40 -0.04
N ASP A 131 -21.50 10.56 -0.15
CA ASP A 131 -22.33 9.84 -1.12
C ASP A 131 -22.06 10.40 -2.52
N ALA A 132 -21.51 9.57 -3.38
CA ALA A 132 -21.12 9.88 -4.75
C ALA A 132 -22.19 9.52 -5.80
N GLY A 133 -23.42 9.22 -5.36
CA GLY A 133 -24.48 8.75 -6.24
C GLY A 133 -24.20 7.33 -6.73
N ASP A 134 -24.51 7.05 -8.00
CA ASP A 134 -24.18 5.75 -8.60
C ASP A 134 -22.69 5.68 -8.94
N LEU A 135 -22.02 4.62 -8.46
CA LEU A 135 -20.70 4.20 -8.93
C LEU A 135 -20.87 3.02 -9.88
N ARG A 136 -20.47 3.22 -11.14
CA ARG A 136 -20.63 2.23 -12.22
C ARG A 136 -19.27 1.82 -12.78
N ILE A 137 -19.08 0.52 -12.93
CA ILE A 137 -17.88 -0.08 -13.51
C ILE A 137 -18.30 -0.81 -14.78
N LEU A 138 -17.81 -0.36 -15.93
CA LEU A 138 -17.93 -1.05 -17.19
C LEU A 138 -16.70 -1.93 -17.41
N LEU A 139 -16.89 -3.24 -17.35
CA LEU A 139 -15.90 -4.25 -17.71
C LEU A 139 -16.32 -4.89 -19.02
N GLY A 140 -15.62 -4.59 -20.12
CA GLY A 140 -16.01 -5.04 -21.45
C GLY A 140 -17.43 -4.59 -21.81
N ASN A 141 -18.37 -5.53 -21.92
CA ASN A 141 -19.78 -5.26 -22.20
C ASN A 141 -20.71 -5.37 -20.97
N ARG A 142 -20.14 -5.52 -19.77
CA ARG A 142 -20.87 -5.66 -18.52
C ARG A 142 -20.73 -4.40 -17.69
N GLU A 143 -21.87 -3.85 -17.32
CA GLU A 143 -21.97 -2.79 -16.33
C GLU A 143 -22.24 -3.41 -14.96
N LEU A 144 -21.47 -2.98 -13.98
CA LEU A 144 -21.65 -3.29 -12.57
C LEU A 144 -21.94 -1.99 -11.84
N VAL A 145 -23.03 -1.96 -11.09
CA VAL A 145 -23.35 -0.84 -10.20
C VAL A 145 -22.92 -1.24 -8.79
N ALA A 146 -21.99 -0.50 -8.22
CA ALA A 146 -21.48 -0.76 -6.88
C ALA A 146 -22.57 -0.45 -5.85
N PRO A 147 -22.90 -1.39 -4.95
CA PRO A 147 -23.88 -1.12 -3.92
C PRO A 147 -23.27 -0.18 -2.86
N LEU A 148 -24.12 0.72 -2.38
CA LEU A 148 -23.84 1.65 -1.30
C LEU A 148 -24.14 1.01 0.06
N ALA A 149 -23.29 1.23 1.04
CA ALA A 149 -23.51 0.83 2.43
C ALA A 149 -23.25 2.00 3.38
N LEU A 150 -24.07 2.11 4.44
CA LEU A 150 -23.82 3.05 5.53
C LEU A 150 -22.62 2.57 6.35
N VAL A 151 -21.67 3.48 6.61
CA VAL A 151 -20.59 3.21 7.55
C VAL A 151 -21.14 3.33 8.98
N PRO A 152 -20.90 2.35 9.87
CA PRO A 152 -21.32 2.48 11.26
C PRO A 152 -20.70 3.73 11.91
N ASP A 153 -21.45 4.39 12.79
CA ASP A 153 -20.97 5.54 13.57
C ASP A 153 -19.99 5.07 14.66
N ILE A 154 -18.76 4.73 14.28
CA ILE A 154 -17.73 4.27 15.24
C ILE A 154 -17.16 5.48 16.01
N LEU A 155 -17.30 6.69 15.47
CA LEU A 155 -16.92 7.94 16.13
C LEU A 155 -18.07 8.94 16.02
N PRO A 156 -18.30 9.82 17.02
CA PRO A 156 -19.39 10.80 16.97
C PRO A 156 -19.33 11.79 15.80
N TRP A 157 -18.15 11.92 15.17
CA TRP A 157 -17.85 12.85 14.09
C TRP A 157 -17.42 12.13 12.80
N LEU A 158 -17.66 10.81 12.74
CA LEU A 158 -17.50 9.99 11.53
C LEU A 158 -18.88 9.53 11.09
N SER A 159 -19.29 9.90 9.88
CA SER A 159 -20.55 9.46 9.30
C SER A 159 -20.41 9.31 7.78
N GLY A 160 -21.40 8.68 7.14
CA GLY A 160 -21.50 8.63 5.69
C GLY A 160 -21.55 7.22 5.13
N VAL A 161 -21.06 7.06 3.90
CA VAL A 161 -21.29 5.87 3.08
C VAL A 161 -20.03 5.35 2.39
N GLU A 162 -20.02 4.07 2.09
CA GLU A 162 -18.98 3.44 1.28
C GLU A 162 -19.57 2.56 0.18
N TYR A 163 -18.75 2.30 -0.83
CA TYR A 163 -19.10 1.41 -1.92
C TYR A 163 -18.24 0.16 -1.81
N ALA A 164 -18.88 -1.00 -1.72
CA ALA A 164 -18.20 -2.27 -1.62
C ALA A 164 -18.93 -3.35 -2.42
N HIS A 165 -18.23 -4.03 -3.30
CA HIS A 165 -18.77 -5.19 -4.02
C HIS A 165 -17.75 -6.32 -4.04
N VAL A 166 -18.20 -7.54 -3.79
CA VAL A 166 -17.37 -8.74 -3.81
C VAL A 166 -18.11 -9.83 -4.57
N ASP A 167 -17.45 -10.45 -5.54
CA ASP A 167 -17.99 -11.56 -6.32
C ASP A 167 -16.92 -12.65 -6.50
N ASP A 168 -17.34 -13.90 -6.37
CA ASP A 168 -16.50 -15.08 -6.59
C ASP A 168 -16.30 -15.39 -8.08
N ARG A 169 -16.87 -14.58 -8.98
CA ARG A 169 -16.78 -14.76 -10.43
C ARG A 169 -16.47 -13.45 -11.12
N ILE A 170 -15.40 -13.43 -11.92
CA ILE A 170 -15.28 -12.41 -12.96
C ILE A 170 -16.27 -12.75 -14.08
N PRO A 171 -17.08 -11.79 -14.55
CA PRO A 171 -17.96 -11.99 -15.68
C PRO A 171 -17.18 -12.52 -16.90
N ARG A 172 -17.39 -13.80 -17.26
CA ARG A 172 -16.66 -14.55 -18.33
C ARG A 172 -16.69 -13.91 -19.73
N LEU A 173 -17.47 -12.85 -19.95
CA LEU A 173 -17.68 -12.19 -21.24
C LEU A 173 -16.97 -10.83 -21.38
N ALA A 174 -16.24 -10.39 -20.35
CA ALA A 174 -15.82 -8.99 -20.22
C ALA A 174 -14.31 -8.74 -20.35
N VAL A 175 -13.46 -9.75 -20.18
CA VAL A 175 -12.02 -9.53 -20.06
C VAL A 175 -11.30 -10.59 -20.91
N GLU A 176 -10.92 -10.22 -22.14
CA GLU A 176 -9.68 -10.76 -22.67
C GLU A 176 -8.58 -10.07 -21.86
N PRO A 177 -7.81 -10.79 -21.03
CA PRO A 177 -6.78 -10.18 -20.21
C PRO A 177 -5.55 -9.83 -21.08
N ASP A 178 -5.72 -9.65 -22.39
CA ASP A 178 -4.68 -9.20 -23.30
C ASP A 178 -4.36 -7.70 -23.14
N GLY A 179 -5.12 -7.00 -22.28
CA GLY A 179 -4.94 -5.58 -21.96
C GLY A 179 -5.53 -4.64 -23.00
N THR A 180 -6.40 -5.13 -23.90
CA THR A 180 -6.93 -4.31 -25.02
C THR A 180 -8.22 -3.56 -24.67
N SER A 181 -8.99 -4.01 -23.67
CA SER A 181 -10.24 -3.38 -23.25
C SER A 181 -10.06 -2.70 -21.88
N PRO A 182 -10.14 -1.36 -21.81
CA PRO A 182 -10.04 -0.67 -20.54
C PRO A 182 -11.30 -0.89 -19.70
N ILE A 183 -11.15 -0.66 -18.39
CA ILE A 183 -12.26 -0.55 -17.45
C ILE A 183 -12.67 0.91 -17.41
N VAL A 184 -13.97 1.17 -17.57
CA VAL A 184 -14.52 2.51 -17.41
C VAL A 184 -15.20 2.61 -16.07
N VAL A 185 -14.69 3.49 -15.21
CA VAL A 185 -15.30 3.85 -13.93
C VAL A 185 -16.08 5.14 -14.12
N SER A 186 -17.35 5.17 -13.75
CA SER A 186 -18.19 6.36 -13.81
C SER A 186 -18.84 6.62 -12.45
N VAL A 187 -18.85 7.89 -12.04
CA VAL A 187 -19.41 8.35 -10.78
C VAL A 187 -20.33 9.53 -11.09
N ASP A 188 -21.56 9.48 -10.57
CA ASP A 188 -22.57 10.52 -10.82
C ASP A 188 -22.29 11.83 -10.07
N GLY A 189 -21.50 11.77 -8.99
CA GLY A 189 -21.19 12.91 -8.13
C GLY A 189 -22.15 13.03 -6.96
N SER A 190 -21.81 13.89 -6.00
CA SER A 190 -22.59 14.04 -4.78
C SER A 190 -23.81 14.96 -4.98
N PRO A 191 -24.93 14.71 -4.28
CA PRO A 191 -26.13 15.54 -4.41
C PRO A 191 -25.94 17.01 -4.01
N ASP A 192 -24.98 17.28 -3.13
CA ASP A 192 -24.60 18.63 -2.67
C ASP A 192 -23.58 19.32 -3.58
N GLY A 193 -23.04 18.61 -4.57
CA GLY A 193 -22.10 19.14 -5.57
C GLY A 193 -20.64 19.27 -5.10
N HIS A 194 -20.28 18.76 -3.91
CA HIS A 194 -18.90 18.77 -3.42
C HIS A 194 -18.00 17.82 -4.23
N LEU A 195 -18.53 16.67 -4.64
CA LEU A 195 -17.93 15.73 -5.58
C LEU A 195 -18.62 15.86 -6.94
N GLU A 196 -17.89 16.31 -7.96
CA GLU A 196 -18.43 16.37 -9.31
C GLU A 196 -18.49 14.98 -9.96
N SER A 197 -19.43 14.79 -10.88
CA SER A 197 -19.46 13.60 -11.73
C SER A 197 -18.14 13.42 -12.50
N PHE A 198 -17.66 12.19 -12.65
CA PHE A 198 -16.49 11.92 -13.48
C PHE A 198 -16.56 10.55 -14.16
N SER A 199 -15.73 10.39 -15.18
CA SER A 199 -15.50 9.10 -15.83
C SER A 199 -14.00 8.89 -16.08
N ALA A 200 -13.50 7.70 -15.75
CA ALA A 200 -12.09 7.33 -15.88
C ALA A 200 -11.96 6.02 -16.67
N SER A 201 -11.07 6.02 -17.65
CA SER A 201 -10.70 4.80 -18.39
C SER A 201 -9.34 4.32 -17.90
N VAL A 202 -9.29 3.14 -17.30
CA VAL A 202 -8.07 2.55 -16.73
C VAL A 202 -7.77 1.23 -17.45
N ALA A 203 -6.51 0.98 -17.80
CA ALA A 203 -6.15 -0.24 -18.48
C ALA A 203 -6.20 -1.44 -17.52
N ILE A 204 -6.52 -2.62 -18.05
CA ILE A 204 -6.33 -3.87 -17.29
C ILE A 204 -4.88 -4.30 -17.49
N PRO A 205 -4.09 -4.45 -16.41
CA PRO A 205 -2.71 -4.94 -16.54
C PRO A 205 -2.67 -6.32 -17.21
N MET A 206 -1.52 -6.67 -17.80
CA MET A 206 -1.33 -8.02 -18.35
C MET A 206 -1.36 -9.06 -17.22
N PRO A 207 -2.03 -10.22 -17.35
CA PRO A 207 -2.04 -11.28 -16.36
C PRO A 207 -0.65 -11.88 -16.25
N LEU A 208 -0.37 -12.43 -15.07
CA LEU A 208 0.76 -13.30 -14.84
C LEU A 208 0.30 -14.59 -14.17
N ALA A 209 1.13 -15.61 -14.28
CA ALA A 209 0.98 -16.88 -13.61
C ALA A 209 2.22 -17.12 -12.74
N LEU A 210 1.98 -17.40 -11.47
CA LEU A 210 3.02 -17.84 -10.53
C LEU A 210 3.42 -19.28 -10.87
N GLU A 211 4.71 -19.49 -11.14
CA GLU A 211 5.23 -20.80 -11.55
C GLU A 211 5.75 -21.56 -10.33
N THR A 212 6.79 -21.04 -9.68
CA THR A 212 7.52 -21.72 -8.59
C THR A 212 7.98 -20.75 -7.49
N ALA A 213 8.11 -21.28 -6.28
CA ALA A 213 8.81 -20.65 -5.15
C ALA A 213 9.80 -21.68 -4.58
N LYS A 214 11.04 -21.26 -4.30
CA LYS A 214 12.11 -22.16 -3.82
C LYS A 214 13.00 -21.44 -2.81
N VAL A 215 13.50 -22.20 -1.84
CA VAL A 215 14.46 -21.67 -0.86
C VAL A 215 15.81 -22.36 -1.06
N ALA A 216 16.84 -21.58 -1.38
CA ALA A 216 18.20 -22.06 -1.53
C ALA A 216 19.20 -20.95 -1.20
N ASP A 217 20.35 -21.32 -0.62
CA ASP A 217 21.46 -20.40 -0.37
C ASP A 217 21.06 -19.11 0.38
N ASP A 218 20.19 -19.23 1.40
CA ASP A 218 19.64 -18.10 2.18
C ASP A 218 18.77 -17.11 1.38
N ARG A 219 18.18 -17.59 0.27
CA ARG A 219 17.32 -16.80 -0.60
C ARG A 219 16.03 -17.51 -0.98
N LEU A 220 14.96 -16.72 -1.08
CA LEU A 220 13.67 -17.10 -1.65
C LEU A 220 13.60 -16.63 -3.10
N THR A 221 13.56 -17.58 -4.04
CA THR A 221 13.33 -17.30 -5.45
C THR A 221 11.88 -17.56 -5.82
N ILE A 222 11.23 -16.57 -6.45
CA ILE A 222 9.85 -16.67 -6.95
C ILE A 222 9.87 -16.39 -8.46
N ASP A 223 9.29 -17.29 -9.25
CA ASP A 223 9.22 -17.19 -10.71
C ASP A 223 7.78 -16.98 -11.19
N TRP A 224 7.60 -16.10 -12.19
CA TRP A 224 6.31 -15.87 -12.84
C TRP A 224 6.45 -15.59 -14.34
N ARG A 225 5.37 -15.83 -15.09
CA ARG A 225 5.30 -15.52 -16.53
C ARG A 225 3.94 -14.98 -16.96
N PRO A 226 3.90 -14.16 -18.03
CA PRO A 226 5.04 -13.50 -18.66
C PRO A 226 5.64 -12.41 -17.74
N PRO A 227 6.92 -12.04 -17.94
CA PRO A 227 7.48 -10.84 -17.30
C PRO A 227 6.75 -9.58 -17.79
N GLY A 228 6.81 -8.51 -17.00
CA GLY A 228 6.29 -7.21 -17.37
C GLY A 228 7.17 -6.47 -18.37
N ARG A 229 6.77 -5.25 -18.70
CA ARG A 229 7.59 -4.33 -19.50
C ARG A 229 8.48 -3.55 -18.54
N ASN A 230 9.80 -3.61 -18.70
CA ASN A 230 10.74 -2.79 -17.92
C ASN A 230 10.43 -1.29 -18.16
N PRO A 231 10.32 -0.41 -17.14
CA PRO A 231 10.65 -0.60 -15.71
C PRO A 231 9.44 -0.84 -14.78
N GLN A 232 8.46 -1.65 -15.18
CA GLN A 232 7.33 -1.97 -14.31
C GLN A 232 7.74 -2.69 -13.04
N THR A 233 7.00 -2.42 -11.97
CA THR A 233 7.12 -3.08 -10.67
C THR A 233 5.89 -3.93 -10.41
N ILE A 234 6.05 -4.93 -9.55
CA ILE A 234 4.97 -5.78 -9.06
C ILE A 234 5.01 -5.79 -7.53
N VAL A 235 3.84 -5.79 -6.91
CA VAL A 235 3.72 -6.00 -5.46
C VAL A 235 3.58 -7.48 -5.21
N LEU A 236 4.46 -8.04 -4.38
CA LEU A 236 4.35 -9.40 -3.87
C LEU A 236 3.86 -9.35 -2.42
N ARG A 237 2.83 -10.14 -2.09
CA ARG A 237 2.44 -10.43 -0.70
C ARG A 237 2.72 -11.89 -0.42
N LEU A 238 3.42 -12.13 0.69
CA LEU A 238 3.97 -13.42 1.07
C LEU A 238 3.40 -13.81 2.43
N GLN A 239 2.68 -14.94 2.49
CA GLN A 239 2.23 -15.52 3.76
C GLN A 239 2.77 -16.95 3.86
N ALA A 240 3.55 -17.19 4.92
CA ALA A 240 4.08 -18.49 5.27
C ALA A 240 3.02 -19.34 5.98
N PHE A 241 3.01 -20.65 5.71
CA PHE A 241 2.12 -21.61 6.36
C PHE A 241 2.87 -22.88 6.78
N THR A 242 2.47 -23.41 7.93
CA THR A 242 2.86 -24.75 8.40
C THR A 242 1.67 -25.71 8.34
N PRO A 243 1.89 -26.99 8.03
CA PRO A 243 0.86 -28.00 8.17
C PRO A 243 0.58 -28.21 9.66
N GLY A 244 -0.66 -27.93 10.09
CA GLY A 244 -1.13 -28.25 11.43
C GLY A 244 -1.35 -29.75 11.61
N GLU A 245 -1.45 -30.19 12.87
CA GLU A 245 -1.58 -31.61 13.25
C GLU A 245 -2.81 -32.29 12.64
N ASP A 246 -3.89 -31.52 12.43
CA ASP A 246 -5.15 -31.98 11.83
C ASP A 246 -5.18 -31.83 10.30
N GLY A 247 -4.06 -31.47 9.68
CA GLY A 247 -3.97 -31.15 8.24
C GLY A 247 -4.53 -29.78 7.86
N VAL A 248 -5.01 -29.00 8.85
CA VAL A 248 -5.36 -27.58 8.68
C VAL A 248 -4.08 -26.78 8.56
N ARG A 249 -3.98 -25.93 7.54
CA ARG A 249 -2.82 -25.05 7.34
C ARG A 249 -2.98 -23.83 8.23
N GLU A 250 -1.97 -23.56 9.04
CA GLU A 250 -1.97 -22.38 9.91
C GLU A 250 -0.94 -21.37 9.39
N PRO A 251 -1.32 -20.08 9.28
CA PRO A 251 -0.37 -19.04 8.92
C PRO A 251 0.71 -18.95 10.01
N THR A 252 1.96 -18.80 9.58
CA THR A 252 3.11 -18.63 10.48
C THR A 252 3.82 -17.33 10.20
N GLY A 253 4.04 -16.57 11.27
CA GLY A 253 4.54 -15.20 11.16
C GLY A 253 3.51 -14.23 10.58
N GLU A 254 4.02 -13.10 10.10
CA GLU A 254 3.23 -12.01 9.51
C GLU A 254 3.20 -12.14 7.98
N GLU A 255 2.17 -11.54 7.36
CA GLU A 255 2.18 -11.32 5.93
C GLU A 255 3.24 -10.25 5.59
N VAL A 256 4.10 -10.54 4.62
CA VAL A 256 5.15 -9.61 4.17
C VAL A 256 4.81 -9.08 2.79
N THR A 257 4.84 -7.76 2.63
CA THR A 257 4.69 -7.09 1.35
C THR A 257 6.05 -6.63 0.82
N CYS A 258 6.35 -6.99 -0.42
CA CYS A 258 7.55 -6.59 -1.15
C CYS A 258 7.20 -5.82 -2.42
N LEU A 259 8.01 -4.82 -2.77
CA LEU A 259 7.99 -4.21 -4.10
C LEU A 259 9.17 -4.72 -4.90
N VAL A 260 8.94 -5.35 -6.05
CA VAL A 260 10.01 -5.92 -6.89
C VAL A 260 9.88 -5.50 -8.35
N SER A 261 10.97 -5.56 -9.10
CA SER A 261 10.93 -5.35 -10.55
C SER A 261 10.19 -6.48 -11.24
N ASP A 262 9.34 -6.15 -12.21
CA ASP A 262 8.58 -7.13 -12.99
C ASP A 262 9.43 -7.78 -14.09
N THR A 263 10.44 -8.55 -13.69
CA THR A 263 11.40 -9.22 -14.59
C THR A 263 11.07 -10.69 -14.86
N GLY A 264 9.98 -11.21 -14.29
CA GLY A 264 9.63 -12.63 -14.32
C GLY A 264 10.26 -13.47 -13.21
N ARG A 265 11.11 -12.85 -12.37
CA ARG A 265 11.73 -13.48 -11.21
C ARG A 265 11.99 -12.43 -10.12
N ALA A 266 11.77 -12.83 -8.87
CA ALA A 266 12.27 -12.15 -7.69
C ALA A 266 13.23 -13.06 -6.94
N ASP A 267 14.32 -12.49 -6.45
CA ASP A 267 15.30 -13.18 -5.63
C ASP A 267 15.51 -12.40 -4.33
N LEU A 268 14.89 -12.87 -3.26
CA LEU A 268 14.74 -12.16 -1.98
C LEU A 268 15.61 -12.82 -0.91
N ALA A 269 16.41 -12.04 -0.19
CA ALA A 269 17.18 -12.57 0.93
C ALA A 269 16.25 -12.96 2.09
N LEU A 270 16.49 -14.11 2.72
CA LEU A 270 15.63 -14.59 3.82
C LEU A 270 15.77 -13.75 5.09
N GLY A 271 16.97 -13.24 5.39
CA GLY A 271 17.20 -12.39 6.57
C GLY A 271 16.22 -11.20 6.67
N PRO A 272 16.12 -10.34 5.64
CA PRO A 272 15.13 -9.26 5.60
C PRO A 272 13.67 -9.74 5.66
N LEU A 273 13.33 -10.87 5.03
CA LEU A 273 11.97 -11.43 5.10
C LEU A 273 11.61 -11.90 6.51
N ALA A 274 12.53 -12.58 7.20
CA ALA A 274 12.36 -12.99 8.58
C ALA A 274 12.29 -11.78 9.53
N ALA A 275 13.10 -10.75 9.29
CA ALA A 275 13.03 -9.48 10.04
C ALA A 275 11.70 -8.73 9.82
N ALA A 276 11.08 -8.90 8.65
CA ALA A 276 9.74 -8.41 8.34
C ALA A 276 8.62 -9.32 8.86
N GLY A 277 8.95 -10.40 9.58
CA GLY A 277 7.98 -11.28 10.25
C GLY A 277 7.62 -12.55 9.48
N LEU A 278 8.17 -12.82 8.29
CA LEU A 278 7.87 -14.06 7.55
C LEU A 278 8.31 -15.30 8.34
N GLY A 279 7.42 -16.29 8.50
CA GLY A 279 7.71 -17.52 9.22
C GLY A 279 8.87 -18.33 8.59
N ALA A 280 9.92 -18.60 9.38
CA ALA A 280 11.13 -19.31 8.92
C ALA A 280 10.93 -20.82 8.71
N GLU A 281 10.00 -21.44 9.43
CA GLU A 281 9.73 -22.89 9.42
C GLU A 281 8.61 -23.28 8.44
N ALA A 282 8.29 -22.39 7.48
CA ALA A 282 7.17 -22.58 6.57
C ALA A 282 7.43 -23.73 5.58
N ALA A 283 6.43 -24.59 5.40
CA ALA A 283 6.46 -25.63 4.36
C ALA A 283 5.76 -25.17 3.06
N LEU A 284 4.81 -24.25 3.21
CA LEU A 284 4.05 -23.67 2.11
C LEU A 284 4.16 -22.15 2.17
N LEU A 285 4.13 -21.53 1.00
CA LEU A 285 4.11 -20.09 0.83
C LEU A 285 2.95 -19.70 -0.08
N ARG A 286 2.00 -18.94 0.45
CA ARG A 286 1.04 -18.24 -0.39
C ARG A 286 1.70 -17.00 -0.94
N VAL A 287 1.81 -16.95 -2.26
CA VAL A 287 2.33 -15.79 -2.98
C VAL A 287 1.15 -15.15 -3.70
N SER A 288 0.91 -13.87 -3.42
CA SER A 288 0.02 -13.02 -4.18
C SER A 288 0.87 -11.97 -4.91
N ALA A 289 0.65 -11.83 -6.20
CA ALA A 289 1.47 -11.05 -7.11
C ALA A 289 0.57 -10.14 -7.94
N SER A 290 0.73 -8.83 -7.74
CA SER A 290 -0.22 -7.82 -8.20
C SER A 290 0.42 -6.79 -9.12
N ARG A 291 -0.14 -6.67 -10.32
CA ARG A 291 0.12 -5.55 -11.24
C ARG A 291 -0.98 -4.52 -11.10
N PHE A 292 -0.63 -3.26 -11.30
CA PHE A 292 -1.55 -2.14 -11.15
C PHE A 292 -1.51 -1.27 -12.39
N ASP A 293 -2.66 -0.69 -12.73
CA ASP A 293 -2.75 0.53 -13.52
C ASP A 293 -3.53 1.56 -12.70
N THR A 294 -3.19 2.83 -12.86
CA THR A 294 -3.78 3.91 -12.07
C THR A 294 -3.98 5.17 -12.89
N VAL A 295 -5.09 5.85 -12.62
CA VAL A 295 -5.39 7.19 -13.15
C VAL A 295 -5.84 8.06 -12.00
N GLN A 296 -5.35 9.30 -11.97
CA GLN A 296 -5.81 10.33 -11.05
C GLN A 296 -6.77 11.27 -11.76
N ILE A 297 -7.90 11.56 -11.10
CA ILE A 297 -8.96 12.41 -11.63
C ILE A 297 -9.20 13.56 -10.65
N SER A 298 -9.43 14.76 -11.19
CA SER A 298 -9.96 15.88 -10.42
C SER A 298 -11.48 15.95 -10.64
N ALA A 299 -12.23 16.04 -9.55
CA ALA A 299 -13.70 16.06 -9.54
C ALA A 299 -14.20 17.08 -8.50
N GLY A 300 -14.35 18.34 -8.91
CA GLY A 300 -14.70 19.44 -8.00
C GLY A 300 -13.64 19.67 -6.92
N ASN A 301 -14.06 19.61 -5.64
CA ASN A 301 -13.17 19.79 -4.50
C ASN A 301 -12.19 18.63 -4.30
N PHE A 302 -12.46 17.47 -4.92
CA PHE A 302 -11.59 16.31 -4.91
C PHE A 302 -10.51 16.47 -5.98
N GLY A 303 -9.38 17.08 -5.59
CA GLY A 303 -8.27 17.36 -6.50
C GLY A 303 -7.59 16.11 -7.06
N ASN A 304 -7.52 15.03 -6.27
CA ASN A 304 -6.82 13.79 -6.61
C ASN A 304 -7.63 12.55 -6.18
N VAL A 305 -8.64 12.19 -6.97
CA VAL A 305 -9.32 10.89 -6.85
C VAL A 305 -8.46 9.83 -7.53
N ASP A 306 -7.98 8.86 -6.77
CA ASP A 306 -7.22 7.75 -7.33
C ASP A 306 -8.17 6.65 -7.83
N VAL A 307 -8.02 6.22 -9.09
CA VAL A 307 -8.71 5.04 -9.63
C VAL A 307 -7.67 3.96 -9.92
N PHE A 308 -7.75 2.83 -9.22
CA PHE A 308 -6.82 1.70 -9.34
C PHE A 308 -7.50 0.47 -9.93
N VAL A 309 -6.81 -0.18 -10.86
CA VAL A 309 -7.12 -1.53 -11.30
C VAL A 309 -5.95 -2.43 -10.94
N GLU A 310 -6.17 -3.33 -9.97
CA GLU A 310 -5.24 -4.38 -9.56
C GLU A 310 -5.60 -5.68 -10.30
N LEU A 311 -4.62 -6.26 -11.01
CA LEU A 311 -4.70 -7.62 -11.49
C LEU A 311 -3.81 -8.52 -10.64
N ARG A 312 -4.45 -9.37 -9.84
CA ARG A 312 -3.83 -10.26 -8.86
C ARG A 312 -3.74 -11.68 -9.38
N ALA A 313 -2.56 -12.28 -9.23
CA ALA A 313 -2.36 -13.72 -9.32
C ALA A 313 -1.97 -14.24 -7.94
N GLN A 314 -2.69 -15.25 -7.45
CA GLN A 314 -2.40 -15.90 -6.18
C GLN A 314 -2.12 -17.38 -6.39
N LYS A 315 -1.14 -17.90 -5.67
CA LYS A 315 -0.85 -19.33 -5.66
C LYS A 315 -0.20 -19.75 -4.35
N THR A 316 -0.67 -20.84 -3.78
CA THR A 316 0.01 -21.51 -2.67
C THR A 316 1.03 -22.51 -3.19
N LEU A 317 2.30 -22.28 -2.91
CA LEU A 317 3.44 -23.01 -3.47
C LEU A 317 4.21 -23.75 -2.36
N PRO A 318 4.65 -25.00 -2.59
CA PRO A 318 5.55 -25.67 -1.66
C PRO A 318 6.92 -25.00 -1.67
N LEU A 319 7.51 -24.83 -0.47
CA LEU A 319 8.90 -24.42 -0.33
C LEU A 319 9.77 -25.67 -0.38
N LEU A 320 10.38 -25.89 -1.55
CA LEU A 320 11.33 -26.98 -1.82
C LEU A 320 12.76 -26.52 -1.57
#